data_AF-A0A0J5KY66-F1
#
_entry.id   AF-A0A0J5KY66-F1
#
_cell.length_a   1.000
_cell.length_b   1.000
_cell.length_c   1.000
_cell.angle_alpha   90.00
_cell.angle_beta   90.00
_cell.angle_gamma   90.00
#
_symmetry.space_group_name_H-M   'P 1'
#
loop_
_entity.id
_entity.type
_entity.pdbx_description
1 polymer ?
#
loop_
_entity_poly.entity_id
_entity_poly.type
_entity_poly.pdbx_seq_one_letter_code
_entity_poly.pdbx_strand_id
1 'polypeptide(L)'
;MGVKVRGIREAKANLNRIVGDIQGRKVVRAIKSVLLIIAPEAAAGTPIGATSVLINSQFQEVMVNGTRITGRIGYSANYAVYVHEAKGTLKGKPRPASQGGGNYWDPHGEPKFLEKAGDRKRADVNAVIKKEMSL
;
A
#
# COMPACT_ATOMS: atom_id res chain seq x y z
N MET A 1 0.68 38.93 42.87
CA MET A 1 -0.49 38.03 42.86
C MET A 1 -0.25 36.95 41.80
N GLY A 2 -0.16 35.68 42.19
CA GLY A 2 -0.01 34.57 41.24
C GLY A 2 -1.38 34.12 40.73
N VAL A 3 -1.57 34.10 39.41
CA VAL A 3 -2.81 33.63 38.78
C VAL A 3 -2.93 32.13 38.98
N LYS A 4 -4.00 31.66 39.65
CA LYS A 4 -4.31 30.23 39.77
C LYS A 4 -4.84 29.73 38.43
N VAL A 5 -4.00 29.06 37.65
CA VAL A 5 -4.42 28.40 36.40
C VAL A 5 -5.22 27.14 36.76
N ARG A 6 -6.48 27.08 36.34
CA ARG A 6 -7.37 25.92 36.44
C ARG A 6 -7.48 25.25 35.07
N GLY A 7 -7.74 23.94 35.01
CA GLY A 7 -7.98 23.24 33.74
C GLY A 7 -6.77 22.58 33.06
N ILE A 8 -5.55 22.71 33.60
CA ILE A 8 -4.34 22.08 33.00
C ILE A 8 -4.47 20.55 32.98
N ARG A 9 -5.09 19.96 34.01
CA ARG A 9 -5.29 18.51 34.10
C ARG A 9 -6.30 18.02 33.07
N GLU A 10 -7.43 18.71 32.91
CA GLU A 10 -8.40 18.42 31.83
C GLU A 10 -7.78 18.61 30.45
N ALA A 11 -7.01 19.67 30.22
CA ALA A 11 -6.32 19.92 28.95
C ALA A 11 -5.33 18.78 28.61
N LYS A 12 -4.54 18.33 29.58
CA LYS A 12 -3.63 17.18 29.42
C LYS A 12 -4.38 15.88 29.12
N ALA A 13 -5.48 15.61 29.82
CA ALA A 13 -6.30 14.41 29.58
C ALA A 13 -6.96 14.44 28.20
N ASN A 14 -7.48 15.60 27.77
CA ASN A 14 -8.03 15.81 26.43
C ASN A 14 -6.98 15.59 25.35
N LEU A 15 -5.78 16.14 25.53
CA LEU A 15 -4.66 15.98 24.60
C LEU A 15 -4.27 14.50 24.47
N ASN A 16 -4.11 13.79 25.59
CA ASN A 16 -3.75 12.37 25.58
C ASN A 16 -4.79 11.52 24.85
N ARG A 17 -6.08 11.82 25.01
CA ARG A 17 -7.15 11.13 24.28
C ARG A 17 -7.07 11.37 22.78
N ILE A 18 -6.84 12.62 22.35
CA ILE A 18 -6.69 12.99 20.94
C ILE A 18 -5.47 12.27 20.33
N VAL A 19 -4.34 12.28 21.03
CA VAL A 19 -3.12 11.58 20.60
C VAL A 19 -3.38 10.08 20.46
N GLY A 20 -4.03 9.46 21.46
CA GLY A 20 -4.37 8.04 21.41
C GLY A 20 -5.33 7.68 20.27
N ASP A 21 -6.31 8.52 19.99
CA ASP A 21 -7.25 8.32 18.88
C ASP A 21 -6.57 8.43 17.51
N ILE A 22 -5.70 9.43 17.36
CA ILE A 22 -4.89 9.63 16.16
C ILE A 22 -3.98 8.42 15.94
N GLN A 23 -3.15 8.09 16.94
CA GLN A 23 -2.15 7.02 16.84
C GLN A 23 -2.80 5.64 16.66
N GLY A 24 -3.92 5.38 17.33
CA GLY A 24 -4.59 4.08 17.28
C GLY A 24 -5.50 3.92 16.07
N ARG A 25 -6.56 4.73 15.97
CA ARG A 25 -7.64 4.49 14.98
C ARG A 25 -7.39 5.21 13.67
N LYS A 26 -7.08 6.51 13.71
CA LYS A 26 -6.99 7.32 12.47
C LYS A 26 -5.79 6.93 11.62
N VAL A 27 -4.60 6.71 12.20
CA VAL A 27 -3.41 6.31 11.43
C VAL A 27 -3.54 4.91 10.83
N VAL A 28 -4.05 3.93 11.60
CA VAL A 28 -4.27 2.56 11.07
C VAL A 28 -5.29 2.58 9.93
N ARG A 29 -6.37 3.36 10.08
CA ARG A 29 -7.37 3.56 9.02
C ARG A 29 -6.76 4.25 7.80
N ALA A 30 -5.95 5.29 7.98
CA ALA A 30 -5.24 5.96 6.91
C ALA A 30 -4.34 4.99 6.12
N ILE A 31 -3.54 4.17 6.81
CA ILE A 31 -2.69 3.15 6.19
C ILE A 31 -3.54 2.16 5.39
N LYS A 32 -4.64 1.64 5.96
CA LYS A 32 -5.55 0.72 5.25
C LYS A 32 -6.16 1.38 4.01
N SER A 33 -6.60 2.63 4.11
CA SER A 33 -7.13 3.38 2.97
C SER A 33 -6.08 3.58 1.88
N VAL A 34 -4.83 3.85 2.23
CA VAL A 34 -3.70 3.89 1.27
C VAL A 34 -3.48 2.54 0.59
N LEU A 35 -3.49 1.45 1.35
CA LEU A 35 -3.32 0.10 0.82
C LEU A 35 -4.43 -0.25 -0.19
N LEU A 36 -5.68 0.12 0.11
CA LEU A 36 -6.83 -0.07 -0.79
C LEU A 36 -6.76 0.74 -2.08
N ILE A 37 -5.93 1.78 -2.14
CA ILE A 37 -5.72 2.58 -3.35
C ILE A 37 -4.58 2.00 -4.19
N ILE A 38 -3.44 1.69 -3.56
CA ILE A 38 -2.24 1.26 -4.27
C ILE A 38 -2.36 -0.21 -4.72
N ALA A 39 -2.92 -1.10 -3.90
CA ALA A 39 -2.92 -2.52 -4.20
C ALA A 39 -3.71 -2.88 -5.47
N PRO A 40 -4.91 -2.32 -5.73
CA PRO A 40 -5.61 -2.56 -6.99
C PRO A 40 -4.85 -2.01 -8.20
N GLU A 41 -4.22 -0.84 -8.08
CA GLU A 41 -3.40 -0.25 -9.15
C GLU A 41 -2.20 -1.16 -9.46
N ALA A 42 -1.52 -1.68 -8.43
CA ALA A 42 -0.42 -2.63 -8.59
C ALA A 42 -0.88 -3.94 -9.24
N ALA A 43 -2.06 -4.45 -8.84
CA ALA A 43 -2.65 -5.66 -9.41
C ALA A 43 -3.00 -5.46 -10.89
N ALA A 44 -3.54 -4.29 -11.26
CA ALA A 44 -3.85 -3.95 -12.65
C ALA A 44 -2.60 -3.93 -13.54
N GLY A 45 -1.46 -3.49 -13.01
CA GLY A 45 -0.17 -3.52 -13.69
C GLY A 45 0.56 -4.87 -13.64
N THR A 46 0.02 -5.88 -12.95
CA THR A 46 0.70 -7.17 -12.76
C THR A 46 0.44 -8.12 -13.92
N PRO A 47 1.48 -8.70 -14.54
CA PRO A 47 1.33 -9.73 -15.57
C PRO A 47 0.59 -10.97 -15.08
N ILE A 48 -0.30 -11.49 -15.92
CA ILE A 48 -1.06 -12.71 -15.63
C ILE A 48 -0.54 -13.84 -16.52
N GLY A 49 -0.22 -14.96 -15.89
CA GLY A 49 0.09 -16.20 -16.61
C GLY A 49 -1.04 -17.20 -16.58
N ALA A 50 -0.82 -18.37 -17.20
CA ALA A 50 -1.85 -19.38 -17.32
C ALA A 50 -2.40 -19.84 -15.96
N THR A 51 -1.59 -19.76 -14.90
CA THR A 51 -1.97 -20.18 -13.54
C THR A 51 -2.38 -19.02 -12.64
N SER A 52 -2.25 -17.76 -13.08
CA SER A 52 -2.52 -16.55 -12.28
C SER A 52 -1.80 -16.48 -10.92
N VAL A 53 -0.77 -17.30 -10.69
CA VAL A 53 -0.09 -17.40 -9.38
C VAL A 53 0.47 -16.06 -8.94
N LEU A 54 1.09 -15.30 -9.84
CA LEU A 54 1.69 -14.01 -9.49
C LEU A 54 0.62 -13.05 -8.94
N ILE A 55 -0.42 -12.73 -9.71
CA ILE A 55 -1.45 -11.79 -9.28
C ILE A 55 -2.17 -12.27 -7.99
N ASN A 56 -2.45 -13.57 -7.88
CA ASN A 56 -3.12 -14.16 -6.71
C ASN A 56 -2.23 -14.22 -5.46
N SER A 57 -0.93 -13.97 -5.59
CA SER A 57 0.01 -13.93 -4.48
C SER A 57 0.15 -12.55 -3.83
N GLN A 58 -0.65 -11.56 -4.26
CA GLN A 58 -0.61 -10.23 -3.67
C GLN A 58 -1.03 -10.28 -2.19
N PHE A 59 -0.26 -9.63 -1.33
CA PHE A 59 -0.57 -9.51 0.08
C PHE A 59 -0.48 -8.06 0.55
N GLN A 60 -1.16 -7.79 1.66
CA GLN A 60 -1.10 -6.51 2.36
C GLN A 60 -0.84 -6.76 3.84
N GLU A 61 0.09 -6.00 4.43
CA GLU A 61 0.41 -6.07 5.85
C GLU A 61 0.36 -4.69 6.48
N VAL A 62 -0.04 -4.64 7.74
CA VAL A 62 0.08 -3.44 8.58
C VAL A 62 0.81 -3.84 9.84
N MET A 63 1.97 -3.25 10.06
CA MET A 63 2.82 -3.50 11.23
C MET A 63 2.80 -2.26 12.13
N VAL A 64 2.57 -2.46 13.42
CA VAL A 64 2.54 -1.41 14.44
C VAL A 64 3.74 -1.60 15.36
N ASN A 65 4.73 -0.72 15.23
CA ASN A 65 5.98 -0.73 16.00
C ASN A 65 6.06 0.55 16.84
N GLY A 66 5.42 0.54 18.00
CA GLY A 66 5.30 1.72 18.86
C GLY A 66 4.57 2.86 18.14
N THR A 67 5.25 3.98 17.92
CA THR A 67 4.69 5.15 17.23
C THR A 67 4.80 5.07 15.70
N ARG A 68 5.51 4.06 15.16
CA ARG A 68 5.66 3.85 13.72
C ARG A 68 4.68 2.79 13.25
N ILE A 69 3.76 3.18 12.38
CA ILE A 69 2.86 2.26 11.68
C ILE A 69 3.32 2.16 10.22
N THR A 70 3.52 0.94 9.74
CA THR A 70 4.00 0.66 8.38
C THR A 70 2.99 -0.19 7.63
N GLY A 71 2.54 0.28 6.48
CA GLY A 71 1.79 -0.52 5.51
C GLY A 71 2.73 -1.13 4.48
N ARG A 72 2.52 -2.39 4.11
CA ARG A 72 3.26 -3.07 3.03
C ARG A 72 2.29 -3.70 2.04
N ILE A 73 2.63 -3.63 0.77
CA ILE A 73 2.03 -4.41 -0.31
C ILE A 73 3.17 -5.18 -0.97
N GLY A 74 2.93 -6.44 -1.29
CA GLY A 74 3.91 -7.25 -1.97
C GLY A 74 3.28 -8.45 -2.65
N TYR A 75 4.12 -9.31 -3.19
CA TYR A 75 3.75 -10.57 -3.80
C TYR A 75 4.57 -11.68 -3.17
N SER A 76 3.92 -12.75 -2.73
CA SER A 76 4.59 -13.89 -2.08
C SER A 76 5.18 -14.90 -3.07
N ALA A 77 4.86 -14.79 -4.37
CA ALA A 77 5.50 -15.61 -5.39
C ALA A 77 7.02 -15.33 -5.44
N ASN A 78 7.84 -16.37 -5.28
CA ASN A 78 9.31 -16.27 -5.24
C ASN A 78 9.93 -15.58 -6.46
N TYR A 79 9.25 -15.65 -7.61
CA TYR A 79 9.73 -15.05 -8.86
C TYR A 79 9.23 -13.61 -9.09
N ALA A 80 8.42 -13.05 -8.19
CA ALA A 80 7.78 -11.75 -8.36
C ALA A 80 8.79 -10.62 -8.57
N VAL A 81 9.91 -10.63 -7.84
CA VAL A 81 10.96 -9.61 -7.98
C VAL A 81 11.57 -9.61 -9.39
N TYR A 82 11.82 -10.79 -9.96
CA TYR A 82 12.39 -10.88 -11.31
C TYR A 82 11.42 -10.38 -12.37
N VAL A 83 10.13 -10.69 -12.21
CA VAL A 83 9.09 -10.17 -13.10
C VAL A 83 8.94 -8.66 -12.93
N HIS A 84 9.01 -8.15 -11.69
CA HIS A 84 8.93 -6.72 -11.41
C HIS A 84 10.08 -5.93 -12.06
N GLU A 85 11.31 -6.46 -12.01
CA GLU A 85 12.51 -5.83 -12.55
C GLU A 85 12.72 -6.04 -14.06
N ALA A 86 12.02 -7.01 -14.67
CA ALA A 86 12.22 -7.33 -16.07
C ALA A 86 11.81 -6.16 -16.99
N LYS A 87 12.54 -5.98 -18.10
CA LYS A 87 12.42 -4.81 -18.99
C LYS A 87 11.11 -4.68 -19.78
N GLY A 88 10.22 -5.68 -19.76
CA GLY A 88 8.96 -5.60 -20.53
C GLY A 88 9.08 -5.89 -22.03
N THR A 89 10.27 -6.21 -22.54
CA THR A 89 10.57 -6.26 -23.99
C THR A 89 9.82 -7.34 -24.76
N LEU A 90 9.29 -8.36 -24.08
CA LEU A 90 8.55 -9.48 -24.68
C LEU A 90 7.03 -9.27 -24.66
N LYS A 91 6.52 -8.10 -24.26
CA LYS A 91 5.08 -7.83 -24.12
C LYS A 91 4.27 -8.28 -25.35
N GLY A 92 3.21 -9.03 -25.11
CA GLY A 92 2.32 -9.59 -26.13
C GLY A 92 2.87 -10.82 -26.88
N LYS A 93 4.13 -11.22 -26.65
CA LYS A 93 4.69 -12.44 -27.27
C LYS A 93 4.25 -13.69 -26.50
N PRO A 94 4.09 -14.83 -27.17
CA PRO A 94 3.85 -16.11 -26.51
C PRO A 94 4.98 -16.45 -25.53
N ARG A 95 4.60 -16.92 -24.34
CA ARG A 95 5.50 -17.43 -23.31
C ARG A 95 5.45 -18.96 -23.30
N PRO A 96 6.61 -19.64 -23.25
CA PRO A 96 6.65 -21.10 -23.16
C PRO A 96 5.82 -21.63 -21.98
N ALA A 97 5.19 -22.79 -22.15
CA ALA A 97 4.43 -23.45 -21.07
C ALA A 97 5.30 -23.71 -19.83
N SER A 98 6.57 -24.06 -20.02
CA SER A 98 7.57 -24.24 -18.95
C SER A 98 7.84 -22.96 -18.14
N GLN A 99 7.48 -21.79 -18.65
CA GLN A 99 7.62 -20.49 -17.99
C GLN A 99 6.26 -19.94 -17.52
N GLY A 100 5.22 -20.77 -17.47
CA GLY A 100 3.89 -20.39 -17.00
C GLY A 100 2.88 -20.05 -18.10
N GLY A 101 3.22 -20.25 -19.38
CA GLY A 101 2.29 -20.16 -20.52
C GLY A 101 1.65 -18.78 -20.72
N GLY A 102 0.71 -18.70 -21.66
CA GLY A 102 0.07 -17.44 -22.05
C GLY A 102 1.02 -16.49 -22.78
N ASN A 103 0.74 -15.20 -22.72
CA ASN A 103 1.61 -14.17 -23.29
C ASN A 103 2.36 -13.42 -22.19
N TYR A 104 3.55 -12.93 -22.51
CA TYR A 104 4.28 -12.08 -21.57
C TYR A 104 3.56 -10.74 -21.39
N TRP A 105 3.43 -10.30 -20.13
CA TRP A 105 2.90 -8.98 -19.75
C TRP A 105 1.43 -8.74 -20.14
N ASP A 106 0.68 -9.76 -20.49
CA ASP A 106 -0.76 -9.64 -20.71
C ASP A 106 -1.53 -9.69 -19.38
N PRO A 107 -2.76 -9.12 -19.33
CA PRO A 107 -3.35 -8.26 -20.36
C PRO A 107 -2.79 -6.82 -20.32
N HIS A 108 -2.46 -6.33 -19.12
CA HIS A 108 -2.01 -4.95 -18.90
C HIS A 108 -0.72 -4.88 -18.09
N GLY A 109 -0.01 -6.00 -17.98
CA GLY A 109 1.24 -6.13 -17.27
C GLY A 109 2.29 -5.12 -17.72
N GLU A 110 3.07 -4.63 -16.77
CA GLU A 110 4.19 -3.74 -17.03
C GLU A 110 5.34 -3.92 -16.04
N PRO A 111 6.58 -3.59 -16.44
CA PRO A 111 7.70 -3.50 -15.51
C PRO A 111 7.41 -2.52 -14.39
N LYS A 112 7.99 -2.78 -13.22
CA LYS A 112 7.89 -1.90 -12.06
C LYS A 112 6.48 -1.66 -11.55
N PHE A 113 5.58 -2.64 -11.72
CA PHE A 113 4.14 -2.52 -11.42
C PHE A 113 3.81 -2.06 -9.98
N LEU A 114 4.59 -2.45 -8.96
CA LEU A 114 4.42 -1.95 -7.59
C LEU A 114 4.85 -0.48 -7.43
N GLU A 115 6.02 -0.12 -7.96
CA GLU A 115 6.61 1.22 -7.85
C GLU A 115 5.73 2.23 -8.60
N LYS A 116 5.38 1.91 -9.85
CA LYS A 116 4.50 2.75 -10.67
C LYS A 116 3.11 2.91 -10.09
N ALA A 117 2.57 1.89 -9.43
CA ALA A 117 1.28 2.02 -8.75
C ALA A 117 1.33 3.06 -7.63
N GLY A 118 2.39 3.04 -6.82
CA GLY A 118 2.63 4.06 -5.80
C GLY A 118 2.77 5.45 -6.39
N ASP A 119 3.52 5.58 -7.49
CA ASP A 119 3.74 6.88 -8.14
C ASP A 119 2.47 7.45 -8.77
N ARG A 120 1.70 6.64 -9.51
CA ARG A 120 0.44 7.07 -10.13
C ARG A 120 -0.60 7.49 -9.09
N LYS A 121 -0.62 6.81 -7.95
CA LYS A 121 -1.60 7.05 -6.88
C LYS A 121 -1.15 8.05 -5.83
N ARG A 122 -0.01 8.73 -6.02
CA ARG A 122 0.55 9.66 -5.03
C ARG A 122 -0.46 10.76 -4.62
N ALA A 123 -1.20 11.31 -5.57
CA ALA A 123 -2.23 12.33 -5.29
C ALA A 123 -3.39 11.76 -4.46
N ASP A 124 -3.92 10.59 -4.85
CA ASP A 124 -5.01 9.90 -4.16
C ASP A 124 -4.61 9.49 -2.73
N VAL A 125 -3.37 9.03 -2.57
CA VAL A 125 -2.74 8.70 -1.28
C VAL A 125 -2.67 9.93 -0.37
N ASN A 126 -2.18 11.06 -0.90
CA ASN A 126 -2.11 12.29 -0.11
C ASN A 126 -3.51 12.78 0.29
N ALA A 127 -4.48 12.71 -0.62
CA ALA A 127 -5.85 13.11 -0.38
C ALA A 127 -6.51 12.23 0.70
N VAL A 128 -6.33 10.91 0.63
CA VAL A 128 -6.92 9.99 1.61
C VAL A 128 -6.27 10.16 2.97
N ILE A 129 -4.95 10.31 3.05
CA ILE A 129 -4.27 10.57 4.34
C ILE A 129 -4.82 11.85 4.97
N LYS A 130 -4.95 12.94 4.21
CA LYS A 130 -5.51 14.20 4.73
C LYS A 130 -6.94 14.03 5.25
N LYS A 131 -7.79 13.30 4.52
CA LYS A 131 -9.17 12.99 4.94
C LYS A 131 -9.18 12.15 6.22
N GLU A 132 -8.31 11.16 6.34
CA GLU A 132 -8.32 10.23 7.45
C GLU A 132 -7.77 10.85 8.74
N MET A 133 -6.87 11.83 8.59
CA MET A 133 -6.19 12.53 9.68
C MET A 133 -6.90 13.82 10.10
N SER A 134 -7.92 14.29 9.38
CA SER A 134 -8.71 15.46 9.82
C SER A 134 -9.38 15.15 11.16
N LEU A 135 -9.35 16.11 12.08
CA LEU A 135 -9.90 15.97 13.43
C LEU A 135 -11.43 15.92 13.41
#